data_AF-A0A179IMQ4-F1
#
_entry.id   AF-A0A179IMQ4-F1
#
_cell.length_a   1.000
_cell.length_b   1.000
_cell.length_c   1.000
_cell.angle_alpha   90.00
_cell.angle_beta   90.00
_cell.angle_gamma   90.00
#
_symmetry.space_group_name_H-M   'P 1'
#
loop_
_entity.id
_entity.type
_entity.pdbx_description
1 polymer ?
#
loop_
_entity_poly.entity_id
_entity_poly.type
_entity_poly.pdbx_seq_one_letter_code
_entity_poly.pdbx_strand_id
1 'polypeptide(L)'
;MTTISPVATTDKQEGHRHVRIHPECAVCGCYFEVAEPMIALLGDRSSSTCRVIDASAFPIAIYCNQKPGTPWTFCQLPKCAKCAAELESVTVHRDCFQLFLQQTRAHKHITAYNLWHAAHARYPWRGFWPLPQTILDRDAVSLAMTLAAENWDMPLDMLPNELLLLICENLLYGVFWRHVLAKEFVRKLIAEAKYSMTIMTTLSQIESWTRGSAPRRATPEAGLYVRLTIDSYGLREMERLAEFPAKSPRRSEMFAYVVDSVGRLGQIPASFRFGLARIYPHKGMRSLRSWDTPGPPVLPDHQFSPELQRICPRLGTIDTQKSFGITFFISSGAIAAIHAHTTQAPSAYSCFQRLNPVKKKWVAWIFVPIRGGIEKFGFRSPLLPPGVVLPHFAGSLLLHLRISGEVVLGPYMHYGMDMWMKDDPTTMIHGISRMGAVYPTGTPHHNEQGEEVEVLYQNPMSLSPPFEHAYFSYAQLEGVASVEVYHDKALRICRGVVVRYKNGGERALGQCRIGVDALRVYGQPACFCYRKTKYLRPETRVERDSVDVECNTNAEHEHAEDEWTCCKFPSRLEWWFTSEESRISFTPGREGCM
;
A
#
# COMPACT_ATOMS: atom_id res chain seq x y z
N MET A 1 -29.82 -5.85 -34.54
CA MET A 1 -30.26 -7.06 -33.84
C MET A 1 -29.54 -8.22 -34.48
N THR A 2 -28.50 -8.72 -33.83
CA THR A 2 -27.67 -9.82 -34.38
C THR A 2 -27.82 -10.99 -33.42
N THR A 3 -28.32 -12.08 -33.98
CA THR A 3 -28.78 -13.31 -33.34
C THR A 3 -27.67 -14.06 -32.62
N ILE A 4 -27.99 -14.51 -31.40
CA ILE A 4 -27.19 -15.43 -30.59
C ILE A 4 -27.45 -16.84 -31.11
N SER A 5 -26.42 -17.52 -31.63
CA SER A 5 -26.50 -18.96 -31.92
C SER A 5 -26.10 -19.78 -30.69
N PRO A 6 -26.87 -20.80 -30.28
CA PRO A 6 -26.44 -21.78 -29.29
C PRO A 6 -25.74 -22.93 -30.02
N VAL A 7 -24.46 -23.14 -29.75
CA VAL A 7 -23.80 -24.41 -30.06
C VAL A 7 -23.78 -25.22 -28.78
N ALA A 8 -24.59 -26.27 -28.75
CA ALA A 8 -24.56 -27.29 -27.71
C ALA A 8 -23.36 -28.21 -27.97
N THR A 9 -22.30 -28.05 -27.19
CA THR A 9 -21.30 -29.10 -26.99
C THR A 9 -21.49 -29.65 -25.59
N THR A 10 -21.77 -30.94 -25.53
CA THR A 10 -21.83 -31.77 -24.32
C THR A 10 -20.48 -31.74 -23.61
N ASP A 11 -20.37 -30.98 -22.52
CA ASP A 11 -19.22 -31.04 -21.61
C ASP A 11 -19.60 -31.71 -20.30
N LYS A 12 -18.85 -32.77 -19.99
CA LYS A 12 -18.90 -33.55 -18.76
C LYS A 12 -18.45 -32.67 -17.59
N GLN A 13 -19.28 -32.50 -16.55
CA GLN A 13 -18.94 -31.98 -15.21
C GLN A 13 -17.66 -31.11 -15.09
N GLU A 14 -17.53 -30.04 -15.90
CA GLU A 14 -16.47 -29.07 -15.68
C GLU A 14 -16.89 -28.14 -14.54
N GLY A 15 -16.13 -28.14 -13.44
CA GLY A 15 -16.33 -27.19 -12.36
C GLY A 15 -16.28 -25.74 -12.87
N HIS A 16 -16.96 -24.83 -12.18
CA HIS A 16 -17.03 -23.41 -12.56
C HIS A 16 -15.64 -22.82 -12.87
N ARG A 17 -15.54 -22.14 -14.02
CA ARG A 17 -14.31 -21.50 -14.49
C ARG A 17 -14.05 -20.21 -13.71
N HIS A 18 -12.80 -20.01 -13.30
CA HIS A 18 -12.42 -18.84 -12.51
C HIS A 18 -12.13 -17.63 -13.39
N VAL A 19 -12.72 -16.48 -13.04
CA VAL A 19 -12.42 -15.18 -13.65
C VAL A 19 -11.87 -14.26 -12.58
N ARG A 20 -10.64 -13.76 -12.78
CA ARG A 20 -10.07 -12.78 -11.85
C ARG A 20 -10.81 -11.45 -11.98
N ILE A 21 -11.22 -10.90 -10.85
CA ILE A 21 -11.73 -9.54 -10.72
C ILE A 21 -10.67 -8.68 -10.07
N HIS A 22 -10.31 -7.59 -10.74
CA HIS A 22 -9.33 -6.63 -10.27
C HIS A 22 -10.05 -5.49 -9.53
N PRO A 23 -9.43 -4.91 -8.48
CA PRO A 23 -10.04 -3.84 -7.69
C PRO A 23 -10.07 -2.48 -8.40
N GLU A 24 -9.44 -2.38 -9.57
CA GLU A 24 -9.37 -1.15 -10.37
C GLU A 24 -9.83 -1.42 -11.78
N CYS A 25 -10.51 -0.44 -12.36
CA CYS A 25 -10.89 -0.48 -13.76
C CYS A 25 -9.65 -0.29 -14.62
N ALA A 26 -9.42 -1.23 -15.54
CA ALA A 26 -8.24 -1.24 -16.39
C ALA A 26 -8.25 -0.10 -17.43
N VAL A 27 -9.40 0.54 -17.67
CA VAL A 27 -9.55 1.66 -18.61
C VAL A 27 -9.34 3.01 -17.93
N CYS A 28 -10.10 3.34 -16.89
CA CYS A 28 -10.01 4.63 -16.20
C CYS A 28 -9.04 4.65 -15.02
N GLY A 29 -8.58 3.49 -14.54
CA GLY A 29 -7.69 3.36 -13.39
C GLY A 29 -8.28 3.66 -12.01
N CYS A 30 -9.54 4.08 -11.93
CA CYS A 30 -10.23 4.28 -10.67
C CYS A 30 -10.52 2.94 -9.96
N TYR A 31 -10.58 2.98 -8.63
CA TYR A 31 -11.07 1.87 -7.82
C TYR A 31 -12.54 1.59 -8.09
N PHE A 32 -12.93 0.32 -7.97
CA PHE A 32 -14.33 -0.03 -7.85
C PHE A 32 -14.81 0.27 -6.43
N GLU A 33 -15.93 0.98 -6.33
CA GLU A 33 -16.73 1.02 -5.12
C GLU A 33 -17.62 -0.21 -5.03
N VAL A 34 -18.03 -0.54 -3.81
CA VAL A 34 -18.96 -1.64 -3.56
C VAL A 34 -20.24 -1.41 -4.36
N ALA A 35 -20.74 -2.49 -4.97
CA ALA A 35 -21.93 -2.53 -5.81
C ALA A 35 -21.80 -1.82 -7.18
N GLU A 36 -20.63 -1.29 -7.54
CA GLU A 36 -20.44 -0.72 -8.88
C GLU A 36 -20.51 -1.78 -9.98
N PRO A 37 -21.27 -1.52 -11.08
CA PRO A 37 -21.36 -2.47 -12.19
C PRO A 37 -20.05 -2.65 -12.96
N MET A 38 -19.68 -3.91 -13.23
CA MET A 38 -18.41 -4.28 -13.83
C MET A 38 -18.53 -5.29 -14.97
N ILE A 39 -17.60 -5.20 -15.92
CA ILE A 39 -17.42 -6.12 -17.04
C ILE A 39 -16.03 -6.76 -16.92
N ALA A 40 -15.94 -8.06 -17.15
CA ALA A 40 -14.67 -8.76 -17.29
C ALA A 40 -14.39 -9.06 -18.77
N LEU A 41 -13.20 -8.67 -19.23
CA LEU A 41 -12.70 -9.00 -20.56
C LEU A 41 -11.66 -10.11 -20.41
N LEU A 42 -11.86 -11.25 -21.06
CA LEU A 42 -10.92 -12.39 -21.05
C LEU A 42 -10.29 -12.51 -22.43
N GLY A 43 -8.98 -12.64 -22.49
CA GLY A 43 -8.25 -12.78 -23.73
C GLY A 43 -7.03 -13.69 -23.58
N ASP A 44 -6.46 -14.01 -24.72
CA ASP A 44 -5.19 -14.71 -24.85
C ASP A 44 -4.27 -13.89 -25.77
N ARG A 45 -2.97 -13.91 -25.53
CA ARG A 45 -1.99 -13.29 -26.43
C ARG A 45 -1.93 -13.99 -27.80
N SER A 46 -2.23 -15.28 -27.83
CA SER A 46 -2.11 -16.15 -29.02
C SER A 46 -3.35 -16.10 -29.91
N SER A 47 -4.46 -15.57 -29.39
CA SER A 47 -5.73 -15.43 -30.09
C SER A 47 -6.09 -13.97 -30.24
N SER A 48 -6.70 -13.58 -31.36
CA SER A 48 -7.31 -12.26 -31.54
C SER A 48 -8.74 -12.18 -30.98
N THR A 49 -9.20 -13.23 -30.29
CA THR A 49 -10.53 -13.28 -29.69
C THR A 49 -10.52 -12.83 -28.23
N CYS A 50 -11.58 -12.12 -27.83
CA CYS A 50 -11.81 -11.70 -26.45
C CYS A 50 -13.26 -12.01 -26.07
N ARG A 51 -13.44 -12.59 -24.88
CA ARG A 51 -14.76 -12.85 -24.30
C ARG A 51 -15.13 -11.70 -23.37
N VAL A 52 -16.31 -11.16 -23.56
CA VAL A 52 -16.89 -10.10 -22.71
C VAL A 52 -17.90 -10.75 -21.77
N ILE A 53 -17.70 -10.62 -20.47
CA ILE A 53 -18.54 -11.23 -19.44
C ILE A 53 -19.11 -10.12 -18.55
N ASP A 54 -20.43 -10.12 -18.36
CA ASP A 54 -21.07 -9.30 -17.34
C ASP A 54 -20.74 -9.86 -15.95
N ALA A 55 -19.84 -9.16 -15.25
CA ALA A 55 -19.37 -9.55 -13.93
C ALA A 55 -20.26 -8.99 -12.79
N SER A 56 -21.44 -8.45 -13.15
CA SER A 56 -22.43 -7.90 -12.22
C SER A 56 -21.86 -6.72 -11.43
N ALA A 57 -21.80 -6.79 -10.11
CA ALA A 57 -21.44 -5.67 -9.25
C ALA A 57 -20.23 -6.00 -8.37
N PHE A 58 -19.38 -5.02 -8.12
CA PHE A 58 -18.15 -5.23 -7.34
C PHE A 58 -18.50 -5.59 -5.87
N PRO A 59 -18.04 -6.74 -5.35
CA PRO A 59 -18.46 -7.23 -4.04
C PRO A 59 -17.64 -6.59 -2.89
N ILE A 60 -18.24 -6.57 -1.69
CA ILE A 60 -17.60 -6.12 -0.44
C ILE A 60 -16.41 -6.99 -0.06
N ALA A 61 -16.50 -8.29 -0.31
CA ALA A 61 -15.61 -9.27 0.27
C ALA A 61 -14.75 -9.99 -0.78
N ILE A 62 -13.53 -10.35 -0.37
CA ILE A 62 -12.51 -11.04 -1.18
C ILE A 62 -12.86 -12.53 -1.26
N TYR A 63 -14.00 -12.86 -1.88
CA TYR A 63 -14.44 -14.24 -2.06
C TYR A 63 -14.55 -14.62 -3.53
N CYS A 64 -14.64 -15.93 -3.73
CA CYS A 64 -15.08 -16.53 -4.97
C CYS A 64 -16.61 -16.53 -4.98
N ASN A 65 -17.23 -15.45 -5.45
CA ASN A 65 -18.69 -15.42 -5.52
C ASN A 65 -19.17 -16.09 -6.80
N GLN A 66 -20.01 -17.11 -6.64
CA GLN A 66 -20.71 -17.76 -7.74
C GLN A 66 -22.00 -17.00 -7.99
N LYS A 67 -22.23 -16.58 -9.24
CA LYS A 67 -23.54 -16.08 -9.65
C LYS A 67 -24.43 -17.27 -10.02
N PRO A 68 -25.65 -17.39 -9.44
CA PRO A 68 -26.58 -18.46 -9.80
C PRO A 68 -26.79 -18.54 -11.32
N GLY A 69 -26.72 -19.75 -11.89
CA GLY A 69 -26.95 -19.98 -13.31
C GLY A 69 -25.83 -19.54 -14.26
N THR A 70 -24.64 -19.20 -13.75
CA THR A 70 -23.46 -18.89 -14.61
C THR A 70 -22.36 -19.93 -14.47
N PRO A 71 -21.59 -20.20 -15.55
CA PRO A 71 -20.44 -21.11 -15.48
C PRO A 71 -19.20 -20.45 -14.83
N TRP A 72 -19.33 -19.22 -14.31
CA TRP A 72 -18.20 -18.39 -13.88
C TRP A 72 -18.15 -18.23 -12.36
N THR A 73 -16.94 -18.29 -11.81
CA THR A 73 -16.64 -17.90 -10.43
C THR A 73 -15.76 -16.66 -10.45
N PHE A 74 -16.30 -15.54 -9.97
CA PHE A 74 -15.57 -14.27 -9.91
C PHE A 74 -14.69 -14.24 -8.66
N CYS A 75 -13.38 -14.05 -8.86
CA CYS A 75 -12.38 -14.25 -7.81
C CYS A 75 -11.47 -13.03 -7.67
N GLN A 76 -11.39 -12.49 -6.46
CA GLN A 76 -10.48 -11.38 -6.15
C GLN A 76 -9.17 -11.83 -5.48
N LEU A 77 -8.98 -13.14 -5.24
CA LEU A 77 -7.83 -13.65 -4.51
C LEU A 77 -6.52 -13.45 -5.32
N PRO A 78 -5.54 -12.69 -4.80
CA PRO A 78 -4.26 -12.35 -5.45
C PRO A 78 -3.41 -13.54 -5.94
N LYS A 79 -3.57 -14.72 -5.33
CA LYS A 79 -2.78 -15.93 -5.65
C LYS A 79 -3.65 -17.16 -5.89
N CYS A 80 -4.88 -16.99 -6.36
CA CYS A 80 -5.74 -18.12 -6.69
C CYS A 80 -5.12 -18.98 -7.81
N ALA A 81 -4.77 -20.23 -7.49
CA ALA A 81 -4.19 -21.17 -8.44
C ALA A 81 -5.12 -21.45 -9.63
N LYS A 82 -6.44 -21.51 -9.39
CA LYS A 82 -7.45 -21.67 -10.46
C LYS A 82 -7.45 -20.48 -11.42
N CYS A 83 -7.38 -19.24 -10.90
CA CYS A 83 -7.22 -18.05 -11.75
C CYS A 83 -5.87 -18.02 -12.50
N ALA A 84 -4.84 -18.68 -11.97
CA ALA A 84 -3.52 -18.76 -12.62
C ALA A 84 -3.48 -19.78 -13.77
N ALA A 85 -4.38 -20.76 -13.77
CA ALA A 85 -4.55 -21.75 -14.83
C ALA A 85 -5.47 -21.25 -15.97
N GLU A 86 -6.33 -20.28 -15.69
CA GLU A 86 -7.31 -19.73 -16.65
C GLU A 86 -6.73 -18.61 -17.55
N LEU A 87 -7.54 -18.16 -18.51
CA LEU A 87 -7.26 -16.97 -19.32
C LEU A 87 -7.09 -15.72 -18.45
N GLU A 88 -6.25 -14.79 -18.90
CA GLU A 88 -6.06 -13.54 -18.18
C GLU A 88 -7.26 -12.61 -18.41
N SER A 89 -7.80 -12.09 -17.32
CA SER A 89 -8.87 -11.11 -17.34
C SER A 89 -8.37 -9.70 -17.03
N VAL A 90 -9.05 -8.70 -17.57
CA VAL A 90 -9.07 -7.34 -17.05
C VAL A 90 -10.49 -6.98 -16.64
N THR A 91 -10.64 -6.15 -15.61
CA THR A 91 -11.94 -5.70 -15.11
C THR A 91 -12.12 -4.24 -15.50
N VAL A 92 -13.30 -3.88 -16.01
CA VAL A 92 -13.62 -2.51 -16.42
C VAL A 92 -14.99 -2.13 -15.87
N HIS A 93 -15.18 -0.86 -15.51
CA HIS A 93 -16.52 -0.38 -15.19
C HIS A 93 -17.44 -0.51 -16.41
N ARG A 94 -18.72 -0.78 -16.15
CA ARG A 94 -19.71 -0.96 -17.22
C ARG A 94 -19.88 0.29 -18.09
N ASP A 95 -19.87 1.48 -17.46
CA ASP A 95 -19.92 2.78 -18.14
C ASP A 95 -18.67 3.04 -19.00
N CYS A 96 -17.47 2.70 -18.51
CA CYS A 96 -16.22 2.79 -19.26
C CYS A 96 -16.24 1.89 -20.51
N PHE A 97 -16.81 0.68 -20.38
CA PHE A 97 -17.00 -0.21 -21.52
C PHE A 97 -18.04 0.31 -22.52
N GLN A 98 -19.14 0.88 -22.03
CA GLN A 98 -20.14 1.53 -22.90
C GLN A 98 -19.56 2.72 -23.65
N LEU A 99 -18.74 3.55 -22.98
CA LEU A 99 -18.02 4.67 -23.59
C LEU A 99 -17.09 4.19 -24.71
N PHE A 100 -16.34 3.11 -24.47
CA PHE A 100 -15.53 2.47 -25.51
C PHE A 100 -16.38 2.06 -26.72
N LEU A 101 -17.51 1.40 -26.50
CA LEU A 101 -18.39 0.98 -27.59
C LEU A 101 -18.95 2.18 -28.37
N GLN A 102 -19.25 3.29 -27.69
CA GLN A 102 -19.75 4.51 -28.32
C GLN A 102 -18.69 5.18 -29.20
N GLN A 103 -17.46 5.33 -28.70
CA GLN A 103 -16.39 6.01 -29.43
C GLN A 103 -15.83 5.18 -30.59
N THR A 104 -15.91 3.85 -30.49
CA THR A 104 -15.43 2.94 -31.54
C THR A 104 -16.49 2.56 -32.57
N ARG A 105 -17.71 3.12 -32.51
CA ARG A 105 -18.79 2.82 -33.49
C ARG A 105 -18.36 3.00 -34.94
N ALA A 106 -17.59 4.06 -35.23
CA ALA A 106 -17.07 4.35 -36.56
C ALA A 106 -15.80 3.55 -36.91
N HIS A 107 -15.17 2.90 -35.93
CA HIS A 107 -13.88 2.23 -36.05
C HIS A 107 -14.03 0.70 -35.94
N LYS A 108 -14.74 0.06 -36.88
CA LYS A 108 -15.10 -1.37 -36.84
C LYS A 108 -13.92 -2.35 -36.69
N HIS A 109 -12.69 -1.93 -37.01
CA HIS A 109 -11.47 -2.73 -36.84
C HIS A 109 -10.97 -2.78 -35.38
N ILE A 110 -11.50 -1.91 -34.51
CA ILE A 110 -11.19 -1.88 -33.09
C ILE A 110 -12.23 -2.73 -32.36
N THR A 111 -11.76 -3.83 -31.79
CA THR A 111 -12.60 -4.84 -31.14
C THR A 111 -12.39 -4.85 -29.63
N ALA A 112 -13.22 -5.62 -28.91
CA ALA A 112 -13.02 -5.87 -27.48
C ALA A 112 -11.64 -6.50 -27.18
N TYR A 113 -11.03 -7.20 -28.14
CA TYR A 113 -9.66 -7.70 -28.01
C TYR A 113 -8.62 -6.57 -27.99
N ASN A 114 -8.77 -5.55 -28.84
CA ASN A 114 -7.88 -4.38 -28.81
C ASN A 114 -7.96 -3.67 -27.46
N LEU A 115 -9.19 -3.51 -26.92
CA LEU A 115 -9.41 -2.95 -25.59
C LEU A 115 -8.75 -3.81 -24.51
N TRP A 116 -9.01 -5.13 -24.52
CA TRP A 116 -8.40 -6.07 -23.58
C TRP A 116 -6.88 -5.96 -23.62
N HIS A 117 -6.27 -6.03 -24.80
CA HIS A 117 -4.81 -6.01 -24.96
C HIS A 117 -4.20 -4.69 -24.43
N ALA A 118 -4.78 -3.55 -24.77
CA ALA A 118 -4.28 -2.25 -24.31
C ALA A 118 -4.46 -2.09 -22.79
N ALA A 119 -5.63 -2.45 -22.26
CA ALA A 119 -5.93 -2.36 -20.83
C ALA A 119 -5.08 -3.36 -20.01
N HIS A 120 -4.75 -4.50 -20.62
CA HIS A 120 -3.92 -5.55 -20.02
C HIS A 120 -2.44 -5.16 -19.93
N ALA A 121 -1.96 -4.25 -20.77
CA ALA A 121 -0.58 -3.76 -20.73
C ALA A 121 -0.25 -3.01 -19.42
N ARG A 122 -1.27 -2.52 -18.69
CA ARG A 122 -1.12 -1.98 -17.32
C ARG A 122 -0.55 -2.99 -16.33
N TYR A 123 -0.58 -4.27 -16.69
CA TYR A 123 0.02 -5.38 -15.98
C TYR A 123 1.25 -5.88 -16.77
N PRO A 124 2.43 -5.25 -16.60
CA PRO A 124 3.70 -5.60 -17.25
C PRO A 124 3.99 -7.10 -17.41
N TRP A 125 3.54 -7.92 -16.45
CA TRP A 125 3.49 -9.37 -16.55
C TRP A 125 2.34 -9.91 -15.68
N ARG A 126 2.04 -11.20 -15.85
CA ARG A 126 1.02 -11.88 -15.05
C ARG A 126 1.42 -11.87 -13.56
N GLY A 127 0.54 -11.35 -12.71
CA GLY A 127 0.77 -11.27 -11.26
C GLY A 127 1.44 -9.97 -10.80
N PHE A 128 1.83 -9.08 -11.70
CA PHE A 128 2.16 -7.71 -11.33
C PHE A 128 0.89 -6.96 -10.91
N TRP A 129 0.99 -6.11 -9.88
CA TRP A 129 -0.10 -5.23 -9.47
C TRP A 129 0.15 -3.84 -10.05
N PRO A 130 -0.79 -3.27 -10.82
CA PRO A 130 -0.61 -1.96 -11.45
C PRO A 130 -0.37 -0.90 -10.38
N LEU A 131 0.31 0.19 -10.77
CA LEU A 131 0.53 1.33 -9.88
C LEU A 131 -0.72 2.21 -9.82
N PRO A 132 -0.97 2.90 -8.69
CA PRO A 132 -2.06 3.86 -8.60
C PRO A 132 -1.90 4.90 -9.69
N GLN A 133 -3.01 5.29 -10.31
CA GLN A 133 -3.03 6.42 -11.21
C GLN A 133 -2.86 7.68 -10.39
N THR A 134 -1.61 8.10 -10.20
CA THR A 134 -1.23 9.34 -9.51
C THR A 134 -0.70 10.39 -10.47
N ILE A 135 -0.29 9.98 -11.67
CA ILE A 135 0.11 10.88 -12.74
C ILE A 135 -1.13 11.14 -13.60
N LEU A 136 -1.66 12.34 -13.49
CA LEU A 136 -2.58 12.85 -14.49
C LEU A 136 -1.78 13.22 -15.74
N ASP A 137 -2.14 12.59 -16.85
CA ASP A 137 -1.57 12.90 -18.14
C ASP A 137 -1.98 14.33 -18.53
N ARG A 138 -1.06 15.11 -19.12
CA ARG A 138 -1.36 16.45 -19.64
C ARG A 138 -2.52 16.41 -20.63
N ASP A 139 -2.61 15.35 -21.43
CA ASP A 139 -3.72 15.15 -22.36
C ASP A 139 -5.06 14.98 -21.63
N ALA A 140 -5.06 14.22 -20.54
CA ALA A 140 -6.26 13.99 -19.73
C ALA A 140 -6.70 15.28 -19.00
N VAL A 141 -5.74 16.06 -18.49
CA VAL A 141 -6.03 17.36 -17.86
C VAL A 141 -6.60 18.34 -18.89
N SER A 142 -6.00 18.43 -20.08
CA SER A 142 -6.50 19.28 -21.17
C SER A 142 -7.91 18.87 -21.62
N LEU A 143 -8.16 17.56 -21.75
CA LEU A 143 -9.48 17.03 -22.05
C LEU A 143 -10.50 17.36 -20.95
N ALA A 144 -10.11 17.27 -19.67
CA ALA A 144 -10.98 17.66 -18.55
C ALA A 144 -11.38 19.13 -18.65
N MET A 145 -10.44 20.03 -18.97
CA MET A 145 -10.75 21.46 -19.12
C MET A 145 -11.75 21.70 -20.24
N THR A 146 -11.51 21.07 -21.39
CA THR A 146 -12.39 21.19 -22.55
C THR A 146 -13.80 20.74 -22.19
N LEU A 147 -13.93 19.59 -21.53
CA LEU A 147 -15.24 19.05 -21.13
C LEU A 147 -15.93 19.90 -20.06
N ALA A 148 -15.18 20.43 -19.08
CA ALA A 148 -15.72 21.29 -18.04
C ALA A 148 -16.24 22.61 -18.61
N ALA A 149 -15.50 23.22 -19.54
CA ALA A 149 -15.93 24.42 -20.24
C ALA A 149 -17.18 24.15 -21.09
N GLU A 150 -17.18 23.08 -21.88
CA GLU A 150 -18.30 22.75 -22.78
C GLU A 150 -19.60 22.35 -22.07
N ASN A 151 -19.51 21.68 -20.91
CA ASN A 151 -20.68 21.08 -20.27
C ASN A 151 -21.15 21.83 -19.01
N TRP A 152 -20.27 22.59 -18.37
CA TRP A 152 -20.55 23.27 -17.10
C TRP A 152 -20.28 24.77 -17.13
N ASP A 153 -19.87 25.32 -18.28
CA ASP A 153 -19.46 26.72 -18.41
C ASP A 153 -18.40 27.13 -17.37
N MET A 154 -17.53 26.18 -17.00
CA MET A 154 -16.43 26.40 -16.05
C MET A 154 -15.11 26.54 -16.81
N PRO A 155 -14.55 27.75 -16.98
CA PRO A 155 -13.29 27.98 -17.68
C PRO A 155 -12.12 27.62 -16.75
N LEU A 156 -11.92 26.32 -16.54
CA LEU A 156 -10.85 25.80 -15.69
C LEU A 156 -9.47 26.18 -16.23
N ASP A 157 -9.33 26.38 -17.54
CA ASP A 157 -8.12 26.84 -18.21
C ASP A 157 -7.62 28.23 -17.75
N MET A 158 -8.49 29.03 -17.12
CA MET A 158 -8.13 30.33 -16.54
C MET A 158 -7.48 30.21 -15.15
N LEU A 159 -7.51 29.02 -14.53
CA LEU A 159 -6.91 28.80 -13.22
C LEU A 159 -5.40 28.55 -13.34
N PRO A 160 -4.59 29.02 -12.36
CA PRO A 160 -3.20 28.62 -12.24
C PRO A 160 -3.06 27.09 -12.20
N ASN A 161 -1.98 26.57 -12.80
CA ASN A 161 -1.71 25.12 -12.86
C ASN A 161 -1.74 24.45 -11.49
N GLU A 162 -1.34 25.17 -10.44
CA GLU A 162 -1.34 24.68 -9.06
C GLU A 162 -2.77 24.41 -8.56
N LEU A 163 -3.71 25.34 -8.79
CA LEU A 163 -5.12 25.16 -8.42
C LEU A 163 -5.77 24.07 -9.26
N LEU A 164 -5.39 23.98 -10.53
CA LEU A 164 -5.85 22.92 -11.41
C LEU A 164 -5.43 21.56 -10.90
N LEU A 165 -4.14 21.38 -10.59
CA LEU A 165 -3.63 20.12 -10.03
C LEU A 165 -4.35 19.78 -8.73
N LEU A 166 -4.59 20.75 -7.84
CA LEU A 166 -5.35 20.54 -6.61
C LEU A 166 -6.79 20.10 -6.89
N ILE A 167 -7.51 20.76 -7.81
CA ILE A 167 -8.87 20.37 -8.21
C ILE A 167 -8.86 18.95 -8.76
N CYS A 168 -7.90 18.65 -9.64
CA CYS A 168 -7.78 17.34 -10.26
C CYS A 168 -7.47 16.25 -9.23
N GLU A 169 -6.60 16.51 -8.26
CA GLU A 169 -6.27 15.59 -7.16
C GLU A 169 -7.49 15.33 -6.25
N ASN A 170 -8.27 16.38 -5.92
CA ASN A 170 -9.46 16.24 -5.10
C ASN A 170 -10.59 15.49 -5.80
N LEU A 171 -10.67 15.60 -7.12
CA LEU A 171 -11.72 15.00 -7.92
C LEU A 171 -11.31 13.68 -8.60
N LEU A 172 -10.07 13.22 -8.44
CA LEU A 172 -9.47 12.07 -9.13
C LEU A 172 -10.30 10.78 -9.08
N TYR A 173 -11.16 10.65 -8.06
CA TYR A 173 -12.03 9.49 -7.84
C TYR A 173 -13.51 9.74 -8.19
N GLY A 174 -13.87 10.95 -8.62
CA GLY A 174 -15.21 11.31 -9.04
C GLY A 174 -15.59 10.75 -10.42
N VAL A 175 -16.89 10.67 -10.68
CA VAL A 175 -17.47 10.17 -11.94
C VAL A 175 -16.96 10.97 -13.15
N PHE A 176 -16.77 12.28 -13.00
CA PHE A 176 -16.23 13.14 -14.06
C PHE A 176 -14.82 12.73 -14.48
N TRP A 177 -13.89 12.56 -13.53
CA TRP A 177 -12.52 12.13 -13.86
C TRP A 177 -12.48 10.72 -14.40
N ARG A 178 -13.32 9.83 -13.87
CA ARG A 178 -13.50 8.50 -14.44
C ARG A 178 -13.87 8.56 -15.93
N HIS A 179 -14.80 9.44 -16.29
CA HIS A 179 -15.20 9.66 -17.68
C HIS A 179 -14.05 10.22 -18.54
N VAL A 180 -13.35 11.25 -18.05
CA VAL A 180 -12.19 11.86 -18.73
C VAL A 180 -11.11 10.82 -19.01
N LEU A 181 -10.71 10.08 -17.98
CA LEU A 181 -9.64 9.08 -18.08
C LEU A 181 -10.02 7.94 -19.03
N ALA A 182 -11.28 7.48 -18.98
CA ALA A 182 -11.76 6.47 -19.91
C ALA A 182 -11.81 6.97 -21.36
N LYS A 183 -12.29 8.20 -21.58
CA LYS A 183 -12.34 8.84 -22.91
C LYS A 183 -10.95 9.00 -23.49
N GLU A 184 -10.01 9.47 -22.69
CA GLU A 184 -8.63 9.66 -23.12
C GLU A 184 -7.94 8.34 -23.46
N PHE A 185 -8.14 7.32 -22.63
CA PHE A 185 -7.63 5.97 -22.90
C PHE A 185 -8.12 5.43 -24.25
N VAL A 186 -9.41 5.56 -24.53
CA VAL A 186 -10.00 5.06 -25.79
C VAL A 186 -9.51 5.88 -26.99
N ARG A 187 -9.38 7.20 -26.85
CA ARG A 187 -8.81 8.08 -27.88
C ARG A 187 -7.39 7.66 -28.26
N LYS A 188 -6.53 7.40 -27.28
CA LYS A 188 -5.16 6.90 -27.51
C LYS A 188 -5.15 5.53 -28.19
N LEU A 189 -6.01 4.62 -27.76
CA LEU A 189 -6.16 3.31 -28.40
C LEU A 189 -6.56 3.43 -29.89
N ILE A 190 -7.51 4.31 -30.22
CA ILE A 190 -7.95 4.54 -31.60
C ILE A 190 -6.80 5.09 -32.46
N ALA A 191 -6.01 6.02 -31.92
CA ALA A 191 -4.86 6.59 -32.63
C ALA A 191 -3.80 5.53 -32.93
N GLU A 192 -3.43 4.73 -31.93
CA GLU A 192 -2.37 3.70 -32.02
C GLU A 192 -2.79 2.47 -32.84
N ALA A 193 -4.09 2.14 -32.86
CA ALA A 193 -4.59 0.98 -33.59
C ALA A 193 -4.37 1.07 -35.11
N LYS A 194 -4.24 2.28 -35.66
CA LYS A 194 -4.08 2.51 -37.11
C LYS A 194 -2.74 1.99 -37.67
N TYR A 195 -1.69 1.95 -36.87
CA TYR A 195 -0.32 1.66 -37.32
C TYR A 195 0.31 0.45 -36.63
N SER A 196 -0.46 -0.27 -35.81
CA SER A 196 0.11 -1.23 -34.87
C SER A 196 0.42 -2.60 -35.49
N MET A 197 1.70 -2.87 -35.72
CA MET A 197 2.24 -4.22 -35.90
C MET A 197 2.74 -4.78 -34.56
N THR A 198 2.50 -6.06 -34.28
CA THR A 198 3.03 -6.72 -33.08
C THR A 198 4.49 -7.09 -33.29
N ILE A 199 5.39 -6.63 -32.42
CA ILE A 199 6.80 -7.05 -32.40
C ILE A 199 7.01 -7.97 -31.21
N MET A 200 7.61 -9.14 -31.44
CA MET A 200 8.02 -10.10 -30.40
C MET A 200 9.54 -10.24 -30.42
N THR A 201 10.17 -10.13 -29.25
CA THR A 201 11.63 -10.27 -29.08
C THR A 201 11.92 -10.72 -27.64
N THR A 202 13.18 -10.78 -27.24
CA THR A 202 13.61 -11.10 -25.87
C THR A 202 14.28 -9.89 -25.24
N LEU A 203 14.28 -9.82 -23.90
CA LEU A 203 14.97 -8.72 -23.20
C LEU A 203 16.44 -8.61 -23.56
N SER A 204 17.12 -9.73 -23.83
CA SER A 204 18.53 -9.79 -24.26
C SER A 204 18.79 -9.06 -25.59
N GLN A 205 17.79 -8.92 -26.45
CA GLN A 205 17.89 -8.26 -27.76
C GLN A 205 17.52 -6.78 -27.72
N ILE A 206 17.08 -6.25 -26.57
CA ILE A 206 16.66 -4.85 -26.43
C ILE A 206 17.78 -4.06 -25.75
N GLU A 207 18.21 -2.96 -26.38
CA GLU A 207 19.12 -1.99 -25.77
C GLU A 207 18.36 -0.93 -24.99
N SER A 208 17.36 -0.35 -25.65
CA SER A 208 16.51 0.68 -25.08
C SER A 208 15.13 0.66 -25.73
N TRP A 209 14.13 1.05 -24.96
CA TRP A 209 12.77 1.26 -25.45
C TRP A 209 12.05 2.24 -24.53
N THR A 210 11.29 3.16 -25.12
CA THR A 210 10.34 4.00 -24.40
C THR A 210 8.94 3.81 -24.99
N ARG A 211 7.91 3.83 -24.15
CA ARG A 211 6.51 3.70 -24.57
C ARG A 211 6.18 4.69 -25.70
N GLY A 212 5.51 4.19 -26.74
CA GLY A 212 5.22 4.92 -27.98
C GLY A 212 6.33 4.84 -29.05
N SER A 213 7.50 4.28 -28.74
CA SER A 213 8.59 4.07 -29.71
C SER A 213 8.78 2.60 -30.09
N ALA A 214 9.54 2.34 -31.15
CA ALA A 214 9.99 0.99 -31.50
C ALA A 214 11.22 0.60 -30.65
N PRO A 215 11.35 -0.67 -30.22
CA PRO A 215 12.49 -1.12 -29.43
C PRO A 215 13.79 -1.08 -30.23
N ARG A 216 14.86 -0.51 -29.66
CA ARG A 216 16.20 -0.51 -30.26
C ARG A 216 16.90 -1.83 -29.95
N ARG A 217 17.60 -2.38 -30.94
CA ARG A 217 18.31 -3.67 -30.80
C ARG A 217 19.61 -3.49 -30.01
N ALA A 218 19.88 -4.43 -29.11
CA ALA A 218 21.13 -4.52 -28.35
C ALA A 218 22.34 -4.68 -29.28
N THR A 219 23.37 -3.88 -29.03
CA THR A 219 24.71 -4.02 -29.59
C THR A 219 25.55 -5.00 -28.74
N PRO A 220 26.69 -5.51 -29.25
CA PRO A 220 27.60 -6.35 -28.46
C PRO A 220 28.17 -5.64 -27.21
N GLU A 221 28.22 -4.31 -27.22
CA GLU A 221 28.72 -3.45 -26.15
C GLU A 221 27.64 -3.07 -25.13
N ALA A 222 26.41 -3.57 -25.32
CA ALA A 222 25.29 -3.26 -24.44
C ALA A 222 25.54 -3.74 -23.00
N GLY A 223 25.08 -2.94 -22.04
CA GLY A 223 25.30 -3.18 -20.62
C GLY A 223 24.79 -4.53 -20.08
N LEU A 224 25.42 -4.97 -18.99
CA LEU A 224 25.20 -6.28 -18.35
C LEU A 224 23.95 -6.33 -17.45
N TYR A 225 23.29 -5.20 -17.24
CA TYR A 225 22.05 -5.11 -16.47
C TYR A 225 20.92 -4.54 -17.30
N VAL A 226 19.70 -4.94 -16.99
CA VAL A 226 18.45 -4.43 -17.55
C VAL A 226 17.73 -3.67 -16.44
N ARG A 227 17.33 -2.43 -16.73
CA ARG A 227 16.36 -1.69 -15.90
C ARG A 227 15.04 -1.56 -16.63
N LEU A 228 13.96 -1.98 -15.97
CA LEU A 228 12.59 -1.77 -16.42
C LEU A 228 11.97 -0.68 -15.54
N THR A 229 11.43 0.36 -16.15
CA THR A 229 10.66 1.41 -15.47
C THR A 229 9.18 1.25 -15.78
N ILE A 230 8.36 1.24 -14.72
CA ILE A 230 6.92 0.97 -14.78
C ILE A 230 6.19 2.14 -14.14
N ASP A 231 5.10 2.60 -14.75
CA ASP A 231 4.17 3.57 -14.18
C ASP A 231 2.72 3.01 -14.10
N SER A 232 1.73 3.88 -13.84
CA SER A 232 0.31 3.48 -13.74
C SER A 232 -0.30 2.92 -15.03
N TYR A 233 0.36 3.15 -16.18
CA TYR A 233 -0.04 2.64 -17.49
C TYR A 233 0.74 1.38 -17.90
N GLY A 234 1.60 0.84 -17.02
CA GLY A 234 2.40 -0.36 -17.27
C GLY A 234 3.85 -0.04 -17.58
N LEU A 235 4.49 -0.83 -18.45
CA LEU A 235 5.88 -0.61 -18.84
C LEU A 235 6.02 0.73 -19.56
N ARG A 236 6.92 1.57 -19.06
CA ARG A 236 7.22 2.90 -19.59
C ARG A 236 8.55 2.91 -20.34
N GLU A 237 9.57 2.26 -19.79
CA GLU A 237 10.92 2.28 -20.34
C GLU A 237 11.67 0.98 -20.04
N MET A 238 12.56 0.61 -20.95
CA MET A 238 13.55 -0.45 -20.80
C MET A 238 14.90 0.13 -21.21
N GLU A 239 15.95 -0.16 -20.45
CA GLU A 239 17.30 0.30 -20.76
C GLU A 239 18.36 -0.69 -20.29
N ARG A 240 19.55 -0.58 -20.89
CA ARG A 240 20.75 -1.31 -20.48
C ARG A 240 21.66 -0.45 -19.63
N LEU A 241 22.13 -1.04 -18.54
CA LEU A 241 23.10 -0.42 -17.64
C LEU A 241 24.39 -1.23 -17.67
N ALA A 242 25.53 -0.54 -17.80
CA ALA A 242 26.85 -1.16 -17.76
C ALA A 242 27.10 -1.85 -16.42
N GLU A 243 26.71 -1.18 -15.33
CA GLU A 243 26.90 -1.62 -13.95
C GLU A 243 25.57 -1.60 -13.18
N PHE A 244 25.56 -2.28 -12.03
CA PHE A 244 24.43 -2.19 -11.11
C PHE A 244 24.35 -0.77 -10.52
N PRO A 245 23.19 -0.10 -10.59
CA PRO A 245 23.08 1.28 -10.15
C PRO A 245 23.36 1.41 -8.66
N ALA A 246 24.09 2.47 -8.29
CA ALA A 246 24.30 2.81 -6.89
C ALA A 246 22.96 3.06 -6.16
N LYS A 247 22.94 2.80 -4.86
CA LYS A 247 21.78 3.03 -3.98
C LYS A 247 21.27 4.45 -4.18
N SER A 248 20.03 4.57 -4.69
CA SER A 248 19.45 5.87 -4.96
C SER A 248 18.63 6.34 -3.75
N PRO A 249 18.85 7.58 -3.26
CA PRO A 249 18.01 8.15 -2.21
C PRO A 249 16.64 8.58 -2.74
N ARG A 250 16.40 8.51 -4.06
CA ARG A 250 15.16 8.94 -4.69
C ARG A 250 14.18 7.78 -4.69
N ARG A 251 13.16 7.88 -3.83
CA ARG A 251 11.96 7.02 -3.87
C ARG A 251 10.90 7.63 -4.77
N SER A 252 10.10 6.78 -5.40
CA SER A 252 8.97 7.18 -6.22
C SER A 252 7.72 6.42 -5.82
N GLU A 253 6.63 7.16 -5.56
CA GLU A 253 5.31 6.56 -5.39
C GLU A 253 4.63 6.28 -6.75
N MET A 254 5.13 6.92 -7.82
CA MET A 254 4.55 6.90 -9.17
C MET A 254 5.20 5.87 -10.09
N PHE A 255 6.42 5.45 -9.76
CA PHE A 255 7.22 4.54 -10.57
C PHE A 255 7.59 3.28 -9.78
N ALA A 256 7.78 2.18 -10.51
CA ALA A 256 8.41 0.99 -10.01
C ALA A 256 9.52 0.57 -10.95
N TYR A 257 10.58 -0.01 -10.39
CA TYR A 257 11.80 -0.34 -11.12
C TYR A 257 12.17 -1.80 -10.91
N VAL A 258 12.49 -2.52 -11.98
CA VAL A 258 13.14 -3.83 -11.89
C VAL A 258 14.56 -3.66 -12.40
N VAL A 259 15.55 -4.04 -11.60
CA VAL A 259 16.97 -3.98 -12.00
C VAL A 259 17.59 -5.36 -11.79
N ASP A 260 18.14 -5.95 -12.85
CA ASP A 260 18.71 -7.29 -12.80
C ASP A 260 19.68 -7.54 -13.96
N SER A 261 20.41 -8.66 -13.90
CA SER A 261 21.37 -9.05 -14.94
C SER A 261 20.69 -9.52 -16.24
N VAL A 262 21.38 -9.32 -17.37
CA VAL A 262 20.97 -9.94 -18.66
C VAL A 262 20.95 -11.45 -18.56
N GLY A 263 21.89 -12.04 -17.82
CA GLY A 263 21.99 -13.49 -17.66
C GLY A 263 20.70 -14.09 -17.12
N ARG A 264 20.06 -13.42 -16.16
CA ARG A 264 18.79 -13.86 -15.57
C ARG A 264 17.57 -13.48 -16.41
N LEU A 265 17.46 -12.22 -16.84
CA LEU A 265 16.24 -11.71 -17.47
C LEU A 265 16.23 -11.80 -18.99
N GLY A 266 17.38 -12.00 -19.62
CA GLY A 266 17.57 -11.82 -21.06
C GLY A 266 16.66 -12.68 -21.92
N GLN A 267 16.36 -13.91 -21.48
CA GLN A 267 15.52 -14.85 -22.23
C GLN A 267 14.02 -14.66 -22.00
N ILE A 268 13.60 -13.63 -21.25
CA ILE A 268 12.19 -13.31 -21.07
C ILE A 268 11.65 -12.69 -22.37
N PRO A 269 10.60 -13.26 -22.98
CA PRO A 269 9.96 -12.68 -24.14
C PRO A 269 9.28 -11.34 -23.79
N ALA A 270 9.36 -10.39 -24.72
CA ALA A 270 8.69 -9.11 -24.68
C ALA A 270 7.82 -8.93 -25.95
N SER A 271 6.59 -8.47 -25.77
CA SER A 271 5.69 -8.04 -26.84
C SER A 271 5.58 -6.53 -26.87
N PHE A 272 5.51 -5.96 -28.07
CA PHE A 272 5.27 -4.54 -28.31
C PHE A 272 4.10 -4.39 -29.28
N ARG A 273 3.06 -3.65 -28.88
CA ARG A 273 1.85 -3.41 -29.68
C ARG A 273 1.12 -2.17 -29.17
N PHE A 274 0.54 -1.36 -30.06
CA PHE A 274 -0.12 -0.09 -29.73
C PHE A 274 0.78 0.88 -28.94
N GLY A 275 2.08 0.89 -29.24
CA GLY A 275 3.08 1.63 -28.46
C GLY A 275 3.29 1.13 -27.03
N LEU A 276 2.63 0.05 -26.60
CA LEU A 276 2.71 -0.55 -25.27
C LEU A 276 3.61 -1.79 -25.28
N ALA A 277 4.22 -2.09 -24.14
CA ALA A 277 5.04 -3.30 -23.95
C ALA A 277 4.52 -4.19 -22.83
N ARG A 278 4.75 -5.50 -22.97
CA ARG A 278 4.51 -6.50 -21.93
C ARG A 278 5.57 -7.59 -21.98
N ILE A 279 5.98 -8.10 -20.82
CA ILE A 279 6.93 -9.20 -20.72
C ILE A 279 6.26 -10.47 -20.20
N TYR A 280 6.83 -11.63 -20.54
CA TYR A 280 6.26 -12.94 -20.24
C TYR A 280 7.26 -13.83 -19.48
N PRO A 281 7.43 -13.61 -18.17
CA PRO A 281 8.17 -14.50 -17.27
C PRO A 281 7.79 -15.98 -17.46
N HIS A 282 8.80 -16.86 -17.57
CA HIS A 282 8.59 -18.30 -17.67
C HIS A 282 8.10 -18.90 -16.34
N LYS A 283 7.31 -19.98 -16.41
CA LYS A 283 6.90 -20.72 -15.21
C LYS A 283 8.13 -21.29 -14.48
N GLY A 284 8.16 -21.18 -13.15
CA GLY A 284 9.28 -21.65 -12.33
C GLY A 284 10.44 -20.67 -12.18
N MET A 285 10.46 -19.57 -12.95
CA MET A 285 11.44 -18.51 -12.74
C MET A 285 11.19 -17.81 -11.39
N ARG A 286 12.27 -17.44 -10.69
CA ARG A 286 12.17 -16.61 -9.47
C ARG A 286 11.39 -15.33 -9.79
N SER A 287 10.50 -14.93 -8.88
CA SER A 287 9.68 -13.72 -9.07
C SER A 287 10.54 -12.52 -9.40
N LEU A 288 10.06 -11.68 -10.31
CA LEU A 288 10.64 -10.37 -10.57
C LEU A 288 10.41 -9.50 -9.34
N ARG A 289 11.48 -8.90 -8.83
CA ARG A 289 11.44 -7.95 -7.70
C ARG A 289 11.41 -6.55 -8.27
N SER A 290 10.31 -5.84 -8.01
CA SER A 290 10.17 -4.43 -8.34
C SER A 290 10.43 -3.57 -7.11
N TRP A 291 11.00 -2.39 -7.30
CA TRP A 291 11.42 -1.45 -6.27
C TRP A 291 10.76 -0.09 -6.49
N ASP A 292 10.59 0.70 -5.44
CA ASP A 292 10.16 2.11 -5.53
C ASP A 292 11.31 3.07 -5.86
N THR A 293 12.54 2.56 -5.96
CA THR A 293 13.76 3.32 -6.25
C THR A 293 14.46 2.78 -7.52
N PRO A 294 15.03 3.64 -8.38
CA PRO A 294 15.75 3.21 -9.59
C PRO A 294 17.13 2.61 -9.31
N GLY A 295 17.63 2.74 -8.07
CA GLY A 295 18.88 2.15 -7.60
C GLY A 295 18.62 1.35 -6.32
N PRO A 296 18.23 0.06 -6.43
CA PRO A 296 17.88 -0.76 -5.28
C PRO A 296 19.02 -0.86 -4.26
N PRO A 297 18.72 -0.95 -2.95
CA PRO A 297 19.74 -0.99 -1.90
C PRO A 297 20.50 -2.32 -1.82
N VAL A 298 20.03 -3.37 -2.51
CA VAL A 298 20.62 -4.70 -2.50
C VAL A 298 20.70 -5.28 -3.91
N LEU A 299 21.66 -6.17 -4.12
CA LEU A 299 21.87 -6.84 -5.40
C LEU A 299 20.72 -7.80 -5.77
N PRO A 300 20.56 -8.13 -7.07
CA PRO A 300 19.50 -9.01 -7.56
C PRO A 300 19.51 -10.43 -6.97
N ASP A 301 20.64 -10.89 -6.45
CA ASP A 301 20.78 -12.22 -5.84
C ASP A 301 20.55 -12.23 -4.33
N HIS A 302 20.43 -11.06 -3.70
CA HIS A 302 20.18 -10.94 -2.26
C HIS A 302 18.97 -11.77 -1.81
N GLN A 303 19.15 -12.57 -0.76
CA GLN A 303 18.15 -13.46 -0.20
C GLN A 303 17.58 -12.86 1.09
N PHE A 304 16.31 -12.46 1.06
CA PHE A 304 15.54 -12.17 2.28
C PHE A 304 15.11 -13.47 2.97
N SER A 305 14.62 -13.42 4.22
CA SER A 305 14.08 -14.62 4.87
C SER A 305 13.05 -15.36 3.97
N PRO A 306 13.14 -16.71 3.85
CA PRO A 306 12.32 -17.51 2.92
C PRO A 306 10.80 -17.35 3.09
N GLU A 307 10.35 -17.11 4.32
CA GLU A 307 8.93 -16.95 4.67
C GLU A 307 8.36 -15.62 4.13
N LEU A 308 9.16 -14.56 4.15
CA LEU A 308 8.80 -13.22 3.67
C LEU A 308 8.95 -13.09 2.15
N GLN A 309 9.92 -13.80 1.52
CA GLN A 309 10.16 -13.75 0.07
C GLN A 309 8.97 -14.20 -0.77
N ARG A 310 8.17 -15.15 -0.28
CA ARG A 310 7.08 -15.75 -1.07
C ARG A 310 5.93 -14.77 -1.36
N ILE A 311 5.89 -13.60 -0.71
CA ILE A 311 4.66 -12.81 -0.58
C ILE A 311 4.68 -11.49 -1.38
N CYS A 312 5.85 -10.87 -1.56
CA CYS A 312 5.93 -9.47 -1.99
C CYS A 312 6.72 -9.26 -3.30
N PRO A 313 6.05 -9.15 -4.46
CA PRO A 313 6.74 -8.85 -5.74
C PRO A 313 7.20 -7.39 -5.87
N ARG A 314 6.71 -6.50 -5.00
CA ARG A 314 7.10 -5.09 -4.95
C ARG A 314 7.67 -4.76 -3.59
N LEU A 315 8.80 -4.07 -3.58
CA LEU A 315 9.54 -3.63 -2.41
C LEU A 315 9.58 -2.10 -2.39
N GLY A 316 9.38 -1.55 -1.19
CA GLY A 316 9.52 -0.15 -0.86
C GLY A 316 10.75 0.07 0.00
N THR A 317 11.26 1.30 -0.03
CA THR A 317 12.44 1.72 0.73
C THR A 317 12.15 2.98 1.54
N ILE A 318 12.59 2.98 2.81
CA ILE A 318 12.53 4.15 3.68
C ILE A 318 13.93 4.45 4.20
N ASP A 319 14.43 5.64 3.88
CA ASP A 319 15.66 6.19 4.45
C ASP A 319 15.35 6.70 5.86
N THR A 320 15.86 5.99 6.87
CA THR A 320 15.58 6.26 8.28
C THR A 320 16.39 7.44 8.81
N GLN A 321 17.47 7.83 8.14
CA GLN A 321 18.32 8.96 8.53
C GLN A 321 17.72 10.30 8.10
N LYS A 322 16.96 10.32 7.00
CA LYS A 322 16.26 11.51 6.51
C LYS A 322 14.82 11.66 7.02
N SER A 323 14.36 10.68 7.79
CA SER A 323 13.01 10.65 8.32
C SER A 323 13.01 11.03 9.79
N PHE A 324 12.08 11.89 10.21
CA PHE A 324 11.94 12.22 11.64
C PHE A 324 11.01 11.24 12.38
N GLY A 325 10.20 10.50 11.63
CA GLY A 325 9.29 9.51 12.18
C GLY A 325 8.72 8.61 11.09
N ILE A 326 8.09 7.51 11.47
CA ILE A 326 7.42 6.59 10.56
C ILE A 326 6.02 6.31 11.12
N THR A 327 4.98 6.49 10.31
CA THR A 327 3.62 6.05 10.66
C THR A 327 3.34 4.69 10.04
N PHE A 328 2.88 3.77 10.89
CA PHE A 328 2.39 2.47 10.51
C PHE A 328 0.87 2.45 10.60
N PHE A 329 0.24 2.10 9.50
CA PHE A 329 -1.20 1.91 9.42
C PHE A 329 -1.49 0.46 9.75
N ILE A 330 -2.03 0.13 10.93
CA ILE A 330 -2.24 -1.27 11.35
C ILE A 330 -3.73 -1.57 11.48
N SER A 331 -4.17 -2.67 10.86
CA SER A 331 -5.55 -3.15 10.92
C SER A 331 -5.54 -4.66 11.14
N SER A 332 -6.26 -5.14 12.16
CA SER A 332 -6.37 -6.57 12.48
C SER A 332 -5.01 -7.27 12.61
N GLY A 333 -4.03 -6.61 13.24
CA GLY A 333 -2.67 -7.12 13.44
C GLY A 333 -1.75 -7.04 12.20
N ALA A 334 -2.26 -6.64 11.04
CA ALA A 334 -1.49 -6.49 9.81
C ALA A 334 -1.19 -5.02 9.49
N ILE A 335 0.05 -4.72 9.10
CA ILE A 335 0.42 -3.40 8.59
C ILE A 335 -0.24 -3.23 7.21
N ALA A 336 -1.17 -2.30 7.07
CA ALA A 336 -1.84 -1.96 5.82
C ALA A 336 -1.01 -1.04 4.91
N ALA A 337 -0.24 -0.13 5.51
CA ALA A 337 0.65 0.80 4.82
C ALA A 337 1.70 1.37 5.78
N ILE A 338 2.76 1.94 5.23
CA ILE A 338 3.82 2.64 5.96
C ILE A 338 4.03 4.01 5.32
N HIS A 339 4.22 5.05 6.13
CA HIS A 339 4.57 6.40 5.68
C HIS A 339 5.80 6.90 6.42
N ALA A 340 6.82 7.30 5.67
CA ALA A 340 8.02 7.96 6.21
C ALA A 340 7.80 9.46 6.30
N HIS A 341 7.90 10.03 7.50
CA HIS A 341 7.78 11.46 7.73
C HIS A 341 9.10 12.16 7.46
N THR A 342 9.12 13.02 6.46
CA THR A 342 10.27 13.86 6.08
C THR A 342 9.84 15.32 6.08
N THR A 343 10.79 16.25 5.97
CA THR A 343 10.47 17.68 5.83
C THR A 343 9.59 17.98 4.61
N GLN A 344 9.71 17.18 3.54
CA GLN A 344 8.92 17.32 2.31
C GLN A 344 7.55 16.62 2.39
N ALA A 345 7.42 15.59 3.21
CA ALA A 345 6.19 14.82 3.39
C ALA A 345 5.88 14.63 4.90
N PRO A 346 5.53 15.71 5.62
CA PRO A 346 5.39 15.68 7.07
C PRO A 346 4.10 15.00 7.54
N SER A 347 3.09 14.86 6.68
CA SER A 347 1.80 14.24 7.02
C SER A 347 1.62 12.91 6.29
N ALA A 348 1.05 11.92 6.99
CA ALA A 348 0.72 10.60 6.44
C ALA A 348 -0.67 10.54 5.79
N TYR A 349 -1.38 11.67 5.70
CA TYR A 349 -2.77 11.73 5.22
C TYR A 349 -2.96 11.24 3.79
N SER A 350 -2.06 11.61 2.87
CA SER A 350 -2.12 11.11 1.49
C SER A 350 -1.93 9.59 1.42
N CYS A 351 -1.11 9.01 2.29
CA CYS A 351 -0.94 7.57 2.40
C CYS A 351 -2.23 6.89 2.89
N PHE A 352 -2.89 7.46 3.89
CA PHE A 352 -4.20 7.01 4.37
C PHE A 352 -5.28 7.05 3.29
N GLN A 353 -5.33 8.14 2.51
CA GLN A 353 -6.31 8.30 1.43
C GLN A 353 -6.17 7.24 0.32
N ARG A 354 -5.02 6.59 0.19
CA ARG A 354 -4.81 5.51 -0.79
C ARG A 354 -5.19 4.12 -0.28
N LEU A 355 -5.51 3.97 1.00
CA LEU A 355 -5.98 2.69 1.54
C LEU A 355 -7.33 2.30 0.94
N ASN A 356 -7.58 1.00 0.80
CA ASN A 356 -8.90 0.48 0.44
C ASN A 356 -9.96 1.01 1.45
N PRO A 357 -11.15 1.44 0.99
CA PRO A 357 -12.24 1.92 1.85
C PRO A 357 -12.52 1.07 3.10
N VAL A 358 -12.48 -0.26 2.99
CA VAL A 358 -12.71 -1.17 4.13
C VAL A 358 -11.62 -1.02 5.19
N LYS A 359 -10.35 -0.93 4.77
CA LYS A 359 -9.22 -0.76 5.71
C LYS A 359 -9.22 0.62 6.35
N LYS A 360 -9.55 1.67 5.59
CA LYS A 360 -9.63 3.05 6.11
C LYS A 360 -10.50 3.17 7.36
N LYS A 361 -11.59 2.39 7.41
CA LYS A 361 -12.55 2.42 8.51
C LYS A 361 -11.99 1.90 9.84
N TRP A 362 -11.02 0.99 9.80
CA TRP A 362 -10.60 0.22 10.98
C TRP A 362 -9.11 0.34 11.31
N VAL A 363 -8.37 1.18 10.59
CA VAL A 363 -6.93 1.28 10.71
C VAL A 363 -6.50 2.18 11.86
N ALA A 364 -5.59 1.70 12.70
CA ALA A 364 -4.90 2.50 13.70
C ALA A 364 -3.66 3.15 13.08
N TRP A 365 -3.37 4.40 13.45
CA TRP A 365 -2.19 5.14 13.00
C TRP A 365 -1.16 5.14 14.13
N ILE A 366 -0.09 4.38 13.97
CA ILE A 366 0.96 4.27 14.99
C ILE A 366 2.19 4.99 14.48
N PHE A 367 2.41 6.20 14.98
CA PHE A 367 3.59 6.99 14.69
C PHE A 367 4.74 6.56 15.59
N VAL A 368 5.92 6.37 15.01
CA VAL A 368 7.16 6.10 15.74
C VAL A 368 8.15 7.23 15.45
N PRO A 369 8.50 8.05 16.45
CA PRO A 369 9.60 9.00 16.32
C PRO A 369 10.92 8.26 16.14
N ILE A 370 11.73 8.68 15.18
CA ILE A 370 13.03 8.04 14.90
C ILE A 370 14.19 9.05 14.81
N ARG A 371 13.97 10.29 15.26
CA ARG A 371 15.05 11.27 15.46
C ARG A 371 16.04 10.71 16.49
N GLY A 372 17.27 10.44 16.05
CA GLY A 372 18.29 9.73 16.83
C GLY A 372 18.74 8.41 16.19
N GLY A 373 17.96 7.89 15.25
CA GLY A 373 18.28 6.71 14.45
C GLY A 373 17.74 5.41 15.03
N ILE A 374 17.57 4.45 14.12
CA ILE A 374 17.25 3.06 14.43
C ILE A 374 18.56 2.28 14.44
N GLU A 375 18.75 1.41 15.42
CA GLU A 375 19.92 0.53 15.48
C GLU A 375 19.64 -0.82 14.85
N LYS A 376 18.45 -1.38 15.09
CA LYS A 376 18.06 -2.70 14.58
C LYS A 376 16.56 -2.78 14.32
N PHE A 377 16.21 -3.55 13.31
CA PHE A 377 14.86 -4.04 13.06
C PHE A 377 14.75 -5.49 13.49
N GLY A 378 13.57 -5.89 13.94
CA GLY A 378 13.29 -7.28 14.29
C GLY A 378 11.82 -7.64 14.12
N PHE A 379 11.53 -8.91 14.35
CA PHE A 379 10.17 -9.44 14.34
C PHE A 379 9.94 -10.29 15.57
N ARG A 380 8.72 -10.21 16.10
CA ARG A 380 8.21 -11.12 17.11
C ARG A 380 7.15 -12.02 16.48
N SER A 381 7.45 -13.31 16.41
CA SER A 381 6.49 -14.34 15.99
C SER A 381 5.75 -14.90 17.21
N PRO A 382 4.45 -15.19 17.11
CA PRO A 382 3.71 -15.81 18.20
C PRO A 382 4.14 -17.28 18.36
N LEU A 383 4.20 -17.76 19.60
CA LEU A 383 4.35 -19.19 19.86
C LEU A 383 3.02 -19.89 19.57
N LEU A 384 3.03 -20.75 18.55
CA LEU A 384 1.85 -21.51 18.14
C LEU A 384 1.89 -22.94 18.68
N PRO A 385 0.72 -23.49 19.10
CA PRO A 385 0.60 -24.92 19.34
C PRO A 385 0.95 -25.73 18.08
N PRO A 386 1.48 -26.95 18.23
CA PRO A 386 1.78 -27.82 17.08
C PRO A 386 0.58 -27.98 16.14
N GLY A 387 0.79 -27.80 14.84
CA GLY A 387 -0.23 -27.97 13.80
C GLY A 387 -1.08 -26.74 13.48
N VAL A 388 -0.96 -25.65 14.23
CA VAL A 388 -1.63 -24.38 13.92
C VAL A 388 -0.75 -23.56 12.96
N VAL A 389 -1.30 -23.19 11.80
CA VAL A 389 -0.65 -22.29 10.85
C VAL A 389 -1.40 -20.96 10.86
N LEU A 390 -0.75 -19.89 11.31
CA LEU A 390 -1.31 -18.54 11.22
C LEU A 390 -1.18 -17.97 9.80
N PRO A 391 -2.00 -16.96 9.45
CA PRO A 391 -1.73 -16.12 8.29
C PRO A 391 -0.29 -15.58 8.36
N HIS A 392 0.34 -15.37 7.19
CA HIS A 392 1.77 -15.05 7.06
C HIS A 392 2.28 -13.76 7.74
N PHE A 393 1.49 -13.09 8.58
CA PHE A 393 1.95 -12.03 9.48
C PHE A 393 1.00 -11.91 10.68
N ALA A 394 1.13 -12.83 11.63
CA ALA A 394 0.45 -12.73 12.92
C ALA A 394 1.44 -12.35 14.03
N GLY A 395 2.44 -11.53 13.69
CA GLY A 395 3.55 -11.11 14.55
C GLY A 395 3.56 -9.62 14.87
N SER A 396 4.59 -9.17 15.56
CA SER A 396 4.88 -7.74 15.77
C SER A 396 6.21 -7.33 15.14
N LEU A 397 6.28 -6.11 14.61
CA LEU A 397 7.53 -5.49 14.17
C LEU A 397 8.23 -4.86 15.38
N LEU A 398 9.52 -5.11 15.52
CA LEU A 398 10.37 -4.59 16.58
C LEU A 398 11.33 -3.54 16.01
N LEU A 399 11.46 -2.40 16.70
CA LEU A 399 12.44 -1.37 16.38
C LEU A 399 13.26 -1.09 17.63
N HIS A 400 14.58 -1.22 17.55
CA HIS A 400 15.49 -0.77 18.59
C HIS A 400 15.97 0.64 18.24
N LEU A 401 15.46 1.66 18.94
CA LEU A 401 15.85 3.07 18.74
C LEU A 401 17.08 3.39 19.60
N ARG A 402 18.05 4.12 19.04
CA ARG A 402 19.31 4.46 19.71
C ARG A 402 19.13 5.17 21.05
N ILE A 403 18.19 6.12 21.11
CA ILE A 403 17.99 6.97 22.30
C ILE A 403 16.80 6.48 23.12
N SER A 404 15.70 6.16 22.44
CA SER A 404 14.43 5.87 23.11
C SER A 404 14.29 4.41 23.54
N GLY A 405 15.10 3.48 23.01
CA GLY A 405 14.99 2.03 23.26
C GLY A 405 13.97 1.33 22.35
N GLU A 406 13.44 0.20 22.80
CA GLU A 406 12.61 -0.69 21.96
C GLU A 406 11.17 -0.23 21.75
N VAL A 407 10.67 -0.32 20.53
CA VAL A 407 9.26 -0.09 20.15
C VAL A 407 8.71 -1.39 19.55
N VAL A 408 7.50 -1.78 19.97
CA VAL A 408 6.78 -2.94 19.44
C VAL A 408 5.55 -2.46 18.68
N LEU A 409 5.40 -2.93 17.45
CA LEU A 409 4.31 -2.58 16.55
C LEU A 409 3.54 -3.84 16.14
N GLY A 410 2.37 -4.04 16.72
CA GLY A 410 1.56 -5.23 16.46
C GLY A 410 0.66 -5.57 17.65
N PRO A 411 -0.06 -6.70 17.56
CA PRO A 411 -0.91 -7.16 18.65
C PRO A 411 -0.08 -7.41 19.92
N TYR A 412 -0.67 -7.14 21.08
CA TYR A 412 -0.04 -7.45 22.35
C TYR A 412 0.20 -8.96 22.51
N MET A 413 1.42 -9.35 22.89
CA MET A 413 1.82 -10.75 23.07
C MET A 413 2.45 -10.96 24.44
N HIS A 414 2.03 -12.01 25.14
CA HIS A 414 2.66 -12.46 26.38
C HIS A 414 3.96 -13.22 26.13
N TYR A 415 4.01 -13.99 25.04
CA TYR A 415 5.15 -14.81 24.66
C TYR A 415 5.35 -14.76 23.16
N GLY A 416 6.58 -14.95 22.70
CA GLY A 416 6.92 -15.00 21.28
C GLY A 416 8.36 -15.41 21.04
N MET A 417 8.75 -15.46 19.77
CA MET A 417 10.15 -15.59 19.34
C MET A 417 10.57 -14.29 18.68
N ASP A 418 11.61 -13.66 19.22
CA ASP A 418 12.21 -12.46 18.68
C ASP A 418 13.34 -12.83 17.72
N MET A 419 13.29 -12.26 16.52
CA MET A 419 14.28 -12.42 15.47
C MET A 419 14.77 -11.04 15.07
N TRP A 420 16.06 -10.76 15.28
CA TRP A 420 16.69 -9.50 14.89
C TRP A 420 17.36 -9.61 13.53
N MET A 421 17.23 -8.56 12.72
CA MET A 421 17.81 -8.48 11.38
C MET A 421 19.25 -7.98 11.42
N LYS A 422 20.07 -8.47 10.48
CA LYS A 422 21.47 -8.03 10.32
C LYS A 422 21.66 -6.89 9.31
N ASP A 423 20.60 -6.49 8.61
CA ASP A 423 20.68 -5.49 7.54
C ASP A 423 20.97 -4.09 8.10
N ASP A 424 21.46 -3.21 7.22
CA ASP A 424 21.74 -1.81 7.52
C ASP A 424 20.47 -1.07 7.98
N PRO A 425 20.41 -0.58 9.25
CA PRO A 425 19.22 0.04 9.80
C PRO A 425 18.96 1.44 9.21
N THR A 426 19.87 1.99 8.40
CA THR A 426 19.65 3.26 7.68
C THR A 426 18.61 3.14 6.57
N THR A 427 18.25 1.91 6.15
CA THR A 427 17.24 1.69 5.12
C THR A 427 16.32 0.54 5.48
N MET A 428 15.08 0.88 5.81
CA MET A 428 14.03 -0.10 5.97
C MET A 428 13.55 -0.56 4.60
N ILE A 429 13.60 -1.87 4.35
CA ILE A 429 13.00 -2.49 3.16
C ILE A 429 11.69 -3.14 3.58
N HIS A 430 10.63 -2.95 2.80
CA HIS A 430 9.34 -3.56 3.07
C HIS A 430 8.61 -3.98 1.80
N GLY A 431 7.85 -5.06 1.84
CA GLY A 431 6.94 -5.48 0.79
C GLY A 431 5.73 -4.56 0.68
N ILE A 432 5.43 -4.10 -0.53
CA ILE A 432 4.24 -3.29 -0.83
C ILE A 432 3.14 -4.21 -1.35
N SER A 433 1.99 -4.20 -0.69
CA SER A 433 0.79 -4.92 -1.15
C SER A 433 -0.43 -3.99 -1.17
N ARG A 434 -1.10 -3.88 -2.32
CA ARG A 434 -2.33 -3.07 -2.44
C ARG A 434 -3.55 -3.73 -1.82
N MET A 435 -3.59 -5.06 -1.79
CA MET A 435 -4.72 -5.84 -1.24
C MET A 435 -4.39 -6.53 0.09
N GLY A 436 -3.11 -6.62 0.46
CA GLY A 436 -2.62 -7.41 1.60
C GLY A 436 -1.89 -6.57 2.63
N ALA A 437 -1.12 -7.23 3.50
CA ALA A 437 -0.28 -6.55 4.46
C ALA A 437 1.01 -6.03 3.79
N VAL A 438 1.62 -5.04 4.41
CA VAL A 438 2.99 -4.62 4.21
C VAL A 438 3.85 -5.43 5.17
N TYR A 439 4.94 -5.97 4.66
CA TYR A 439 5.82 -6.85 5.42
C TYR A 439 7.20 -6.22 5.42
N PRO A 440 7.78 -5.81 6.56
CA PRO A 440 9.19 -5.50 6.58
C PRO A 440 9.99 -6.72 6.08
N THR A 441 11.11 -6.49 5.43
CA THR A 441 11.92 -7.56 4.85
C THR A 441 13.36 -7.34 5.22
N GLY A 442 14.01 -8.40 5.68
CA GLY A 442 15.42 -8.39 6.02
C GLY A 442 16.00 -9.79 6.01
N THR A 443 17.26 -9.85 6.39
CA THR A 443 18.08 -11.04 6.52
C THR A 443 18.25 -11.35 8.00
N PRO A 444 17.83 -12.53 8.47
CA PRO A 444 18.01 -12.91 9.87
C PRO A 444 19.48 -13.14 10.20
N HIS A 445 19.83 -12.94 11.47
CA HIS A 445 21.08 -13.44 12.02
C HIS A 445 21.09 -14.97 11.99
N HIS A 446 22.24 -15.56 11.64
CA HIS A 446 22.44 -17.00 11.67
C HIS A 446 23.59 -17.33 12.65
N ASN A 447 23.47 -18.46 13.35
CA ASN A 447 24.53 -19.00 14.21
C ASN A 447 25.67 -19.65 13.38
N GLU A 448 26.70 -20.15 14.06
CA GLU A 448 27.85 -20.83 13.40
C GLU A 448 27.43 -22.08 12.62
N GLN A 449 26.30 -22.70 12.98
CA GLN A 449 25.71 -23.86 12.33
C GLN A 449 24.83 -23.48 11.12
N GLY A 450 24.63 -22.18 10.86
CA GLY A 450 23.80 -21.69 9.77
C GLY A 450 22.30 -21.73 10.04
N GLU A 451 21.88 -21.77 11.30
CA GLU A 451 20.47 -21.71 11.72
C GLU A 451 20.09 -20.28 12.13
N GLU A 452 18.85 -19.89 11.87
CA GLU A 452 18.33 -18.57 12.25
C GLU A 452 18.33 -18.40 13.78
N VAL A 453 18.83 -17.25 14.25
CA VAL A 453 18.91 -16.95 15.69
C VAL A 453 17.59 -16.35 16.16
N GLU A 454 16.83 -17.14 16.91
CA GLU A 454 15.61 -16.71 17.59
C GLU A 454 15.81 -16.66 19.11
N VAL A 455 15.23 -15.65 19.75
CA VAL A 455 15.29 -15.47 21.20
C VAL A 455 13.89 -15.56 21.78
N LEU A 456 13.69 -16.45 22.75
CA LEU A 456 12.43 -16.56 23.46
C LEU A 456 12.12 -15.24 24.17
N TYR A 457 10.99 -14.64 23.79
CA TYR A 457 10.44 -13.48 24.47
C TYR A 457 9.37 -13.91 25.46
N GLN A 458 9.50 -13.41 26.68
CA GLN A 458 8.46 -13.45 27.70
C GLN A 458 8.21 -12.02 28.18
N ASN A 459 6.97 -11.58 28.08
CA ASN A 459 6.58 -10.27 28.56
C ASN A 459 6.70 -10.25 30.10
N PRO A 460 7.52 -9.34 30.67
CA PRO A 460 7.67 -9.27 32.12
C PRO A 460 6.39 -8.77 32.81
N MET A 461 5.45 -8.20 32.07
CA MET A 461 4.19 -7.71 32.58
C MET A 461 3.05 -8.61 32.10
N SER A 462 2.40 -9.31 33.03
CA SER A 462 1.20 -10.10 32.75
C SER A 462 -0.03 -9.19 32.67
N LEU A 463 -0.04 -8.23 31.72
CA LEU A 463 -1.18 -7.34 31.50
C LEU A 463 -2.24 -7.99 30.62
N SER A 464 -3.50 -7.82 30.98
CA SER A 464 -4.65 -8.25 30.17
C SER A 464 -5.11 -7.11 29.27
N PRO A 465 -5.16 -7.29 27.94
CA PRO A 465 -5.71 -6.28 27.03
C PRO A 465 -7.14 -5.88 27.41
N PRO A 466 -7.46 -4.58 27.49
CA PRO A 466 -8.79 -4.12 27.90
C PRO A 466 -9.88 -4.28 26.84
N PHE A 467 -9.50 -4.57 25.58
CA PHE A 467 -10.40 -4.78 24.45
C PHE A 467 -9.75 -5.73 23.43
N GLU A 468 -10.58 -6.30 22.55
CA GLU A 468 -10.12 -7.15 21.45
C GLU A 468 -9.25 -6.35 20.47
N HIS A 469 -8.21 -6.99 19.92
CA HIS A 469 -7.25 -6.38 18.99
C HIS A 469 -6.54 -5.12 19.52
N ALA A 470 -6.35 -5.03 20.85
CA ALA A 470 -5.65 -3.91 21.45
C ALA A 470 -4.19 -3.81 21.02
N TYR A 471 -3.76 -2.58 20.75
CA TYR A 471 -2.36 -2.20 20.69
C TYR A 471 -1.92 -1.62 22.03
N PHE A 472 -0.65 -1.80 22.35
CA PHE A 472 -0.05 -1.33 23.59
C PHE A 472 1.16 -0.46 23.29
N SER A 473 1.25 0.66 23.98
CA SER A 473 2.41 1.54 23.97
C SER A 473 2.66 2.08 25.37
N TYR A 474 3.90 2.43 25.69
CA TYR A 474 4.21 3.02 26.98
C TYR A 474 5.37 4.01 26.88
N ALA A 475 5.42 4.94 27.83
CA ALA A 475 6.51 5.89 27.99
C ALA A 475 6.90 6.00 29.46
N GLN A 476 8.19 6.14 29.73
CA GLN A 476 8.64 6.63 31.03
C GLN A 476 8.36 8.13 31.10
N LEU A 477 7.98 8.65 32.26
CA LEU A 477 7.76 10.09 32.45
C LEU A 477 8.92 10.77 33.19
N GLU A 478 9.97 10.03 33.52
CA GLU A 478 11.21 10.63 34.00
C GLU A 478 11.92 11.44 32.89
N GLY A 479 12.47 12.61 33.25
CA GLY A 479 13.30 13.40 32.33
C GLY A 479 12.54 14.03 31.16
N VAL A 480 11.23 14.23 31.28
CA VAL A 480 10.40 14.85 30.23
C VAL A 480 10.75 16.33 30.05
N ALA A 481 10.89 16.74 28.80
CA ALA A 481 11.13 18.10 28.37
C ALA A 481 9.86 18.76 27.81
N SER A 482 9.05 18.02 27.07
CA SER A 482 7.74 18.47 26.58
C SER A 482 6.82 17.31 26.28
N VAL A 483 5.51 17.58 26.28
CA VAL A 483 4.47 16.64 25.85
C VAL A 483 3.63 17.29 24.75
N GLU A 484 3.49 16.58 23.64
CA GLU A 484 2.57 16.92 22.57
C GLU A 484 1.31 16.07 22.68
N VAL A 485 0.14 16.70 22.67
CA VAL A 485 -1.15 16.01 22.75
C VAL A 485 -1.92 16.22 21.45
N TYR A 486 -2.32 15.11 20.83
CA TYR A 486 -3.03 15.07 19.55
C TYR A 486 -4.52 14.85 19.81
N HIS A 487 -5.35 15.79 19.37
CA HIS A 487 -6.79 15.80 19.60
C HIS A 487 -7.59 15.74 18.30
N ASP A 488 -8.63 14.90 18.30
CA ASP A 488 -9.65 14.87 17.26
C ASP A 488 -10.67 15.98 17.51
N LYS A 489 -10.69 17.03 16.68
CA LYS A 489 -11.58 18.19 16.88
C LYS A 489 -13.05 17.83 16.80
N ALA A 490 -13.42 16.88 15.94
CA ALA A 490 -14.82 16.53 15.70
C ALA A 490 -15.38 15.71 16.86
N LEU A 491 -14.60 14.76 17.35
CA LEU A 491 -14.98 13.90 18.47
C LEU A 491 -14.66 14.50 19.84
N ARG A 492 -13.82 15.55 19.90
CA ARG A 492 -13.30 16.18 21.12
C ARG A 492 -12.63 15.18 22.07
N ILE A 493 -11.82 14.29 21.51
CA ILE A 493 -11.08 13.26 22.28
C ILE A 493 -9.58 13.36 22.05
N CYS A 494 -8.77 12.92 23.03
CA CYS A 494 -7.35 12.68 22.82
C CYS A 494 -7.14 11.38 22.04
N ARG A 495 -6.37 11.46 20.95
CA ARG A 495 -5.99 10.31 20.12
C ARG A 495 -4.67 9.71 20.57
N GLY A 496 -3.72 10.52 21.02
CA GLY A 496 -2.40 10.07 21.42
C GLY A 496 -1.51 11.22 21.87
N VAL A 497 -0.33 10.87 22.38
CA VAL A 497 0.66 11.83 22.87
C VAL A 497 2.07 11.49 22.39
N VAL A 498 2.89 12.51 22.15
CA VAL A 498 4.34 12.36 21.95
C VAL A 498 5.07 12.99 23.13
N VAL A 499 5.80 12.17 23.88
CA VAL A 499 6.65 12.58 24.99
C VAL A 499 8.05 12.82 24.46
N ARG A 500 8.59 14.02 24.69
CA ARG A 500 10.00 14.35 24.39
C ARG A 500 10.81 14.45 25.66
N TYR A 501 12.00 13.87 25.64
CA TYR A 501 12.89 13.81 26.77
C TYR A 501 14.03 14.82 26.66
N LYS A 502 14.62 15.17 27.80
CA LYS A 502 15.78 16.07 27.87
C LYS A 502 17.02 15.52 27.17
N ASN A 503 17.14 14.19 27.06
CA ASN A 503 18.21 13.52 26.33
C ASN A 503 18.03 13.53 24.80
N GLY A 504 16.97 14.18 24.29
CA GLY A 504 16.64 14.24 22.87
C GLY A 504 15.83 13.05 22.35
N GLY A 505 15.53 12.05 23.19
CA GLY A 505 14.66 10.94 22.86
C GLY A 505 13.20 11.37 22.72
N GLU A 506 12.43 10.61 21.97
CA GLU A 506 10.99 10.80 21.81
C GLU A 506 10.25 9.46 21.87
N ARG A 507 9.04 9.46 22.46
CA ARG A 507 8.15 8.28 22.54
C ARG A 507 6.72 8.71 22.22
N ALA A 508 6.10 8.03 21.26
CA ALA A 508 4.70 8.25 20.90
C ALA A 508 3.81 7.15 21.49
N LEU A 509 2.64 7.55 21.98
CA LEU A 509 1.63 6.69 22.59
C LEU A 509 0.27 6.92 21.93
N GLY A 510 -0.53 5.86 21.82
CA GLY A 510 -1.83 5.93 21.16
C GLY A 510 -1.72 6.23 19.65
N GLN A 511 -2.70 6.94 19.12
CA GLN A 511 -2.78 7.31 17.71
C GLN A 511 -2.31 8.76 17.46
N CYS A 512 -1.02 8.98 17.27
CA CYS A 512 -0.50 10.32 16.93
C CYS A 512 -0.59 10.56 15.40
N ARG A 513 -1.62 11.26 14.92
CA ARG A 513 -1.80 11.53 13.48
C ARG A 513 -1.15 12.86 13.07
N ILE A 514 0.16 12.81 12.82
CA ILE A 514 0.98 13.97 12.49
C ILE A 514 0.45 14.72 11.26
N GLY A 515 0.20 16.02 11.42
CA GLY A 515 -0.32 16.89 10.36
C GLY A 515 -1.80 16.65 10.01
N VAL A 516 -2.55 15.95 10.87
CA VAL A 516 -3.99 15.69 10.71
C VAL A 516 -4.75 16.15 11.95
N ASP A 517 -4.40 15.61 13.12
CA ASP A 517 -5.07 15.93 14.38
C ASP A 517 -4.58 17.30 14.91
N ALA A 518 -5.42 17.95 15.72
CA ALA A 518 -5.04 19.20 16.38
C ALA A 518 -3.96 18.95 17.43
N LEU A 519 -2.96 19.82 17.49
CA LEU A 519 -1.81 19.66 18.38
C LEU A 519 -1.83 20.71 19.50
N ARG A 520 -1.66 20.26 20.74
CA ARG A 520 -1.35 21.12 21.89
C ARG A 520 0.01 20.71 22.47
N VAL A 521 0.87 21.68 22.74
CA VAL A 521 2.24 21.43 23.24
C VAL A 521 2.38 22.00 24.64
N TYR A 522 2.88 21.16 25.56
CA TYR A 522 3.16 21.53 26.93
C TYR A 522 4.67 21.46 27.17
N GLY A 523 5.29 22.60 27.47
CA GLY A 523 6.72 22.67 27.82
C GLY A 523 6.93 22.45 29.31
N GLN A 524 8.00 21.72 29.65
CA GLN A 524 8.44 21.47 31.04
C GLN A 524 7.29 21.09 31.99
N PRO A 525 6.45 20.09 31.65
CA PRO A 525 5.32 19.74 32.49
C PRO A 525 5.79 19.13 33.81
N ALA A 526 5.15 19.53 34.92
CA ALA A 526 5.35 18.98 36.25
C ALA A 526 4.25 17.99 36.65
N CYS A 527 3.10 18.03 35.98
CA CYS A 527 1.98 17.12 36.19
C CYS A 527 1.28 16.72 34.88
N PHE A 528 0.94 15.44 34.77
CA PHE A 528 0.16 14.87 33.67
C PHE A 528 -1.23 14.58 34.19
N CYS A 529 -2.23 15.22 33.62
CA CYS A 529 -3.61 15.14 34.06
C CYS A 529 -4.43 14.40 33.01
N TYR A 530 -5.32 13.52 33.46
CA TYR A 530 -6.23 12.85 32.56
C TYR A 530 -7.60 12.64 33.18
N ARG A 531 -8.62 12.55 32.33
CA ARG A 531 -9.92 12.01 32.72
C ARG A 531 -10.35 10.96 31.73
N LYS A 532 -11.06 9.94 32.22
CA LYS A 532 -11.68 8.92 31.38
C LYS A 532 -12.96 9.51 30.81
N THR A 533 -13.15 9.37 29.51
CA THR A 533 -14.37 9.87 28.84
C THR A 533 -14.90 8.82 27.89
N LYS A 534 -16.09 9.07 27.36
CA LYS A 534 -16.70 8.25 26.33
C LYS A 534 -17.22 9.14 25.22
N TYR A 535 -17.25 8.61 24.01
CA TYR A 535 -17.88 9.29 22.89
C TYR A 535 -18.79 8.34 22.12
N LEU A 536 -19.82 8.90 21.50
CA LEU A 536 -20.69 8.17 20.59
C LEU A 536 -20.02 8.07 19.22
N ARG A 537 -19.80 6.85 18.75
CA ARG A 537 -19.25 6.61 17.42
C ARG A 537 -20.19 7.22 16.37
N PRO A 538 -19.69 8.07 15.44
CA PRO A 538 -20.50 8.71 14.41
C PRO A 538 -21.37 7.71 13.65
N GLU A 539 -22.60 8.09 13.35
CA GLU A 539 -23.57 7.29 12.59
C GLU A 539 -23.97 5.97 13.26
N THR A 540 -23.64 5.77 14.54
CA THR A 540 -24.01 4.58 15.31
C THR A 540 -24.46 4.94 16.73
N ARG A 541 -25.02 3.98 17.46
CA ARG A 541 -25.40 4.13 18.87
C ARG A 541 -24.38 3.49 19.82
N VAL A 542 -23.15 3.31 19.36
CA VAL A 542 -22.13 2.57 20.10
C VAL A 542 -21.22 3.55 20.81
N GLU A 543 -21.16 3.44 22.14
CA GLU A 543 -20.19 4.17 22.97
C GLU A 543 -18.80 3.54 22.86
N ARG A 544 -17.80 4.41 22.93
CA ARG A 544 -16.38 4.05 22.82
C ARG A 544 -15.60 4.74 23.92
N ASP A 545 -14.73 3.99 24.58
CA ASP A 545 -13.87 4.54 25.62
C ASP A 545 -12.80 5.46 25.04
N SER A 546 -12.55 6.56 25.73
CA SER A 546 -11.49 7.49 25.39
C SER A 546 -10.94 8.19 26.63
N VAL A 547 -9.98 9.10 26.40
CA VAL A 547 -9.32 9.87 27.44
C VAL A 547 -9.20 11.31 26.99
N ASP A 548 -9.29 12.23 27.94
CA ASP A 548 -8.79 13.60 27.77
C ASP A 548 -7.50 13.74 28.55
N VAL A 549 -6.59 14.54 28.01
CA VAL A 549 -5.24 14.73 28.56
C VAL A 549 -4.90 16.21 28.58
N GLU A 550 -4.39 16.65 29.72
CA GLU A 550 -3.74 17.94 29.89
C GLU A 550 -2.41 17.78 30.63
N CYS A 551 -1.55 18.79 30.53
CA CYS A 551 -0.36 18.86 31.36
C CYS A 551 -0.24 20.26 31.96
N ASN A 552 0.35 20.35 33.14
CA ASN A 552 0.55 21.61 33.84
C ASN A 552 2.00 21.74 34.32
N THR A 553 2.52 22.97 34.31
CA THR A 553 3.85 23.31 34.87
C THR A 553 3.83 23.37 36.39
N ASN A 554 2.66 23.57 37.00
CA ASN A 554 2.49 23.48 38.44
C ASN A 554 1.89 22.12 38.83
N ALA A 555 2.59 21.39 39.71
CA ALA A 555 2.11 20.11 40.22
C ALA A 555 0.95 20.25 41.23
N GLU A 556 0.78 21.44 41.82
CA GLU A 556 -0.30 21.77 42.73
C GLU A 556 -1.29 22.69 42.00
N HIS A 557 -2.21 22.07 41.26
CA HIS A 557 -3.27 22.78 40.57
C HIS A 557 -4.60 22.03 40.75
N GLU A 558 -5.68 22.74 40.52
CA GLU A 558 -7.03 22.19 40.56
C GLU A 558 -7.66 22.27 39.17
N HIS A 559 -8.43 21.25 38.82
CA HIS A 559 -9.32 21.31 37.67
C HIS A 559 -10.69 21.78 38.14
N ALA A 560 -11.41 22.52 37.28
CA ALA A 560 -12.76 22.97 37.58
C ALA A 560 -13.80 21.83 37.61
N GLU A 561 -13.42 20.63 37.17
CA GLU A 561 -14.30 19.46 37.08
C GLU A 561 -13.72 18.31 37.92
N ASP A 562 -14.58 17.58 38.64
CA ASP A 562 -14.20 16.60 39.68
C ASP A 562 -13.68 15.24 39.15
N GLU A 563 -13.54 15.05 37.83
CA GLU A 563 -13.19 13.77 37.21
C GLU A 563 -11.72 13.67 36.74
N TRP A 564 -10.93 14.71 36.96
CA TRP A 564 -9.52 14.74 36.58
C TRP A 564 -8.64 14.02 37.60
N THR A 565 -7.78 13.14 37.10
CA THR A 565 -6.70 12.51 37.86
C THR A 565 -5.39 13.19 37.50
N CYS A 566 -4.72 13.77 38.49
CA CYS A 566 -3.46 14.49 38.31
C CYS A 566 -2.28 13.65 38.81
N CYS A 567 -1.40 13.25 37.91
CA CYS A 567 -0.23 12.44 38.24
C CYS A 567 1.04 13.29 38.20
N LYS A 568 1.79 13.32 39.31
CA LYS A 568 3.18 13.84 39.29
C LYS A 568 4.05 12.93 38.40
N PHE A 569 5.16 13.46 37.88
CA PHE A 569 5.94 12.84 36.81
C PHE A 569 6.94 11.68 37.13
N PRO A 570 6.97 10.94 38.26
CA PRO A 570 7.93 9.82 38.42
C PRO A 570 7.40 8.43 37.99
N SER A 571 6.38 8.38 37.12
CA SER A 571 5.64 7.15 36.78
C SER A 571 5.83 6.70 35.32
N ARG A 572 5.44 5.46 35.03
CA ARG A 572 5.32 4.95 33.65
C ARG A 572 3.89 5.15 33.18
N LEU A 573 3.71 5.80 32.03
CA LEU A 573 2.42 5.91 31.35
C LEU A 573 2.24 4.73 30.40
N GLU A 574 1.15 4.00 30.59
CA GLU A 574 0.72 2.88 29.77
C GLU A 574 -0.52 3.28 28.96
N TRP A 575 -0.52 2.93 27.68
CA TRP A 575 -1.57 3.33 26.75
C TRP A 575 -2.02 2.14 25.90
N TRP A 576 -3.25 1.73 26.15
CA TRP A 576 -3.98 0.75 25.34
C TRP A 576 -4.85 1.47 24.33
N PHE A 577 -4.84 1.05 23.07
CA PHE A 577 -5.69 1.67 22.05
C PHE A 577 -6.07 0.73 20.90
N THR A 578 -7.19 1.03 20.25
CA THR A 578 -7.55 0.53 18.91
C THR A 578 -7.62 1.71 17.93
N SER A 579 -8.22 1.51 16.75
CA SER A 579 -8.57 2.63 15.86
C SER A 579 -9.67 3.53 16.43
N GLU A 580 -10.50 3.02 17.34
CA GLU A 580 -11.66 3.73 17.89
C GLU A 580 -11.59 4.01 19.40
N GLU A 581 -10.81 3.25 20.17
CA GLU A 581 -10.83 3.33 21.64
C GLU A 581 -9.46 3.59 22.24
N SER A 582 -9.42 4.17 23.43
CA SER A 582 -8.20 4.38 24.20
C SER A 582 -8.44 4.28 25.70
N ARG A 583 -7.50 3.66 26.41
CA ARG A 583 -7.44 3.61 27.88
C ARG A 583 -6.01 3.81 28.32
N ILE A 584 -5.83 4.59 29.38
CA ILE A 584 -4.51 4.84 29.96
C ILE A 584 -4.46 4.40 31.42
N SER A 585 -3.27 4.02 31.86
CA SER A 585 -2.96 3.70 33.24
C SER A 585 -1.56 4.20 33.59
N PHE A 586 -1.34 4.45 34.88
CA PHE A 586 -0.04 4.79 35.42
C PHE A 586 0.45 3.66 36.29
N THR A 587 1.66 3.22 36.05
CA THR A 587 2.34 2.26 36.93
C THR A 587 3.27 3.08 37.83
N PRO A 588 3.11 3.01 39.17
CA PRO A 588 4.00 3.71 40.08
C PRO A 588 5.45 3.34 39.79
N GLY A 589 6.32 4.35 39.71
CA GLY A 589 7.76 4.11 39.86
C GLY A 589 8.00 3.42 41.20
N ARG A 590 9.09 2.65 41.33
CA ARG A 590 9.51 2.15 42.64
C ARG A 590 9.63 3.39 43.58
N GLU A 591 8.73 3.43 44.56
CA GLU A 591 8.47 4.49 45.55
C GLU A 591 7.87 5.81 45.01
N GLY A 592 6.65 6.15 45.46
CA GLY A 592 6.18 7.54 45.46
C GLY A 592 4.83 7.90 44.80
N CYS A 593 3.87 6.98 44.62
CA CYS A 593 2.47 7.39 44.38
C CYS A 593 1.74 7.48 45.73
N MET A 594 1.39 8.70 46.16
CA MET A 594 0.27 8.93 47.08
C MET A 594 -0.98 9.22 46.25
#